data_AF-E3S7E6-F1
#
_entry.id   AF-E3S7E6-F1
#
_cell.length_a   1.000
_cell.length_b   1.000
_cell.length_c   1.000
_cell.angle_alpha   90.00
_cell.angle_beta   90.00
_cell.angle_gamma   90.00
#
_symmetry.space_group_name_H-M   'P 1'
#
loop_
_entity.id
_entity.type
_entity.pdbx_description
1 polymer ?
#
loop_
_entity_poly.entity_id
_entity_poly.type
_entity_poly.pdbx_seq_one_letter_code
_entity_poly.pdbx_strand_id
1 'polypeptide(L)'
;MRNYAGKDERGPKEDGARLLQTLLGSEQNIPEASLFDDDIFSRTCDMIDGRNGAKVIQDISRLLVPSVEALATRNARLECLIESVNEGWNNAIPFTDPRPQPDYAVGFKREAFTAEQLDKLSPFISDFIASGQSYFMTTYYMYFLFLTCEVT
;
A
#
# COMPACT_ATOMS: atom_id res chain seq x y z
N MET A 1 18.43 -3.21 -19.71
CA MET A 1 17.57 -2.56 -18.69
C MET A 1 17.85 -1.07 -18.70
N ARG A 2 16.84 -0.23 -18.98
CA ARG A 2 16.95 1.23 -18.85
C ARG A 2 16.75 1.60 -17.38
N ASN A 3 17.66 2.36 -16.79
CA ASN A 3 17.49 2.94 -15.46
C ASN A 3 16.49 4.10 -15.57
N TYR A 4 15.30 3.91 -15.01
CA TYR A 4 14.21 4.90 -15.01
C TYR A 4 14.33 5.93 -13.87
N ALA A 5 15.24 5.70 -12.91
CA ALA A 5 15.65 6.70 -11.93
C ALA A 5 16.99 7.29 -12.39
N GLY A 6 17.03 8.61 -12.61
CA GLY A 6 18.30 9.31 -12.79
C GLY A 6 19.21 9.05 -11.59
N LYS A 7 20.52 8.97 -11.80
CA LYS A 7 21.47 8.89 -10.67
C LYS A 7 21.37 10.20 -9.88
N ASP A 8 20.76 10.16 -8.70
CA ASP A 8 20.96 11.20 -7.70
C ASP A 8 22.25 10.88 -6.95
N GLU A 9 23.32 11.64 -7.24
CA GLU A 9 24.62 11.47 -6.59
C GLU A 9 24.57 11.73 -5.07
N ARG A 10 23.49 12.35 -4.57
CA ARG A 10 23.34 12.72 -3.16
C ARG A 10 22.79 11.60 -2.29
N GLY A 11 22.39 10.46 -2.88
CA GLY A 11 21.83 9.32 -2.15
C GLY A 11 20.52 9.65 -1.42
N PRO A 12 20.01 8.74 -0.57
CA PRO A 12 18.88 9.02 0.30
C PRO A 12 19.19 10.22 1.21
N LYS A 13 18.21 11.11 1.43
CA LYS A 13 18.35 12.19 2.43
C LYS A 13 18.75 11.57 3.78
N GLU A 14 19.64 12.23 4.50
CA GLU A 14 20.20 11.75 5.77
C GLU A 14 19.12 11.34 6.78
N ASP A 15 18.03 12.09 6.87
CA ASP A 15 16.88 11.76 7.73
C ASP A 15 16.19 10.45 7.34
N GLY A 16 16.09 10.16 6.05
CA GLY A 16 15.52 8.91 5.55
C GLY A 16 16.41 7.72 5.85
N ALA A 17 17.72 7.88 5.66
CA ALA A 17 18.70 6.85 6.03
C ALA A 17 18.68 6.57 7.54
N ARG A 18 18.62 7.62 8.36
CA ARG A 18 18.52 7.49 9.82
C ARG A 18 17.22 6.78 10.23
N LEU A 19 16.08 7.15 9.63
CA LEU A 19 14.80 6.48 9.89
C LEU A 19 14.88 4.99 9.58
N LEU A 20 15.42 4.60 8.42
CA LEU A 20 15.58 3.20 8.04
C LEU A 20 16.49 2.44 9.00
N GLN A 21 17.61 3.04 9.44
CA GLN A 21 18.48 2.44 10.44
C GLN A 21 17.76 2.25 11.78
N THR A 22 16.98 3.24 12.21
CA THR A 22 16.14 3.12 13.42
C THR A 22 15.14 1.99 13.26
N LEU A 23 14.42 1.91 12.14
CA LEU A 23 13.44 0.85 11.89
C LEU A 23 14.10 -0.53 11.86
N LEU A 24 15.28 -0.67 11.24
CA LEU A 24 16.03 -1.93 11.21
C LEU A 24 16.55 -2.36 12.60
N GLY A 25 16.99 -1.39 13.40
CA GLY A 25 17.58 -1.66 14.71
C GLY A 25 16.60 -1.70 15.88
N SER A 26 15.36 -1.25 15.67
CA SER A 26 14.33 -1.23 16.72
C SER A 26 13.73 -2.62 16.90
N GLU A 27 13.74 -3.11 18.14
CA GLU A 27 13.01 -4.33 18.50
C GLU A 27 11.51 -4.15 18.20
N GLN A 28 10.96 -5.08 17.42
CA GLN A 28 9.53 -5.10 17.11
C GLN A 28 8.85 -6.09 18.05
N ASN A 29 7.74 -5.69 18.67
CA ASN A 29 6.94 -6.61 19.46
C ASN A 29 6.37 -7.68 18.54
N ILE A 30 6.68 -8.94 18.81
CA ILE A 30 6.09 -10.07 18.09
C ILE A 30 4.62 -10.18 18.53
N PRO A 31 3.65 -10.22 17.59
CA PRO A 31 2.26 -10.44 17.94
C PRO A 31 2.08 -11.75 18.72
N GLU A 32 1.36 -11.71 19.83
CA GLU A 32 1.05 -12.91 20.63
C GLU A 32 -0.03 -13.76 19.94
N ALA A 33 0.05 -15.09 20.08
CA ALA A 33 -0.91 -16.05 19.54
C ALA A 33 -1.10 -15.90 18.01
N SER A 34 0.00 -15.71 17.30
CA SER A 34 0.02 -15.50 15.85
C SER A 34 0.04 -16.83 15.11
N LEU A 35 -0.51 -16.88 13.89
CA LEU A 35 -0.32 -18.04 13.00
C LEU A 35 1.15 -18.26 12.59
N PHE A 36 2.02 -17.30 12.93
CA PHE A 36 3.47 -17.37 12.74
C PHE A 36 4.23 -17.89 13.97
N ASP A 37 3.54 -18.28 15.05
CA ASP A 37 4.20 -18.80 16.24
C ASP A 37 4.94 -20.12 15.92
N ASP A 38 6.19 -20.25 16.41
CA ASP A 38 7.13 -21.32 16.04
C ASP A 38 6.56 -22.73 16.28
N ASP A 39 5.76 -22.91 17.33
CA ASP A 39 5.18 -24.20 17.72
C ASP A 39 4.01 -24.65 16.83
N ILE A 40 3.36 -23.71 16.12
CA ILE A 40 2.23 -24.00 15.22
C ILE A 40 2.49 -23.69 13.75
N PHE A 41 3.60 -23.03 13.42
CA PHE A 41 3.92 -22.59 12.06
C PHE A 41 3.81 -23.71 11.01
N SER A 42 4.30 -24.92 11.33
CA SER A 42 4.16 -26.09 10.44
C SER A 42 2.70 -26.42 10.11
N ARG A 43 1.80 -26.33 11.10
CA ARG A 43 0.36 -26.57 10.90
C ARG A 43 -0.28 -25.42 10.12
N THR A 44 0.17 -24.18 10.32
CA THR A 44 -0.25 -23.04 9.50
C THR A 44 0.10 -23.25 8.03
N CYS A 45 1.31 -23.76 7.72
CA CYS A 45 1.70 -24.13 6.37
C CYS A 45 0.79 -25.21 5.78
N ASP A 46 0.54 -26.31 6.51
CA ASP A 46 -0.37 -27.38 6.07
C ASP A 46 -1.80 -26.87 5.80
N MET A 47 -2.25 -25.87 6.56
CA MET A 47 -3.58 -25.26 6.38
C MET A 47 -3.71 -24.53 5.04
N ILE A 48 -2.65 -23.85 4.60
CA ILE A 48 -2.63 -23.06 3.35
C ILE A 48 -2.09 -23.83 2.15
N ASP A 49 -1.50 -25.02 2.37
CA ASP A 49 -0.97 -25.84 1.28
C ASP A 49 -2.04 -26.23 0.26
N GLY A 50 -1.73 -26.02 -1.03
CA GLY A 50 -2.64 -26.24 -2.15
C GLY A 50 -3.92 -25.39 -2.15
N ARG A 51 -3.99 -24.33 -1.34
CA ARG A 51 -5.17 -23.44 -1.28
C ARG A 51 -5.07 -22.28 -2.28
N ASN A 52 -6.21 -21.63 -2.54
CA ASN A 52 -6.29 -20.51 -3.48
C ASN A 52 -5.84 -19.18 -2.84
N GLY A 53 -5.58 -18.18 -3.69
CA GLY A 53 -5.16 -16.84 -3.25
C GLY A 53 -6.13 -16.21 -2.25
N ALA A 54 -7.45 -16.38 -2.44
CA ALA A 54 -8.46 -15.87 -1.51
C ALA A 54 -8.26 -16.37 -0.07
N LYS A 55 -7.91 -17.65 0.13
CA LYS A 55 -7.62 -18.21 1.45
C LYS A 55 -6.32 -17.64 2.04
N VAL A 56 -5.28 -17.47 1.22
CA VAL A 56 -4.02 -16.85 1.66
C VAL A 56 -4.25 -15.40 2.07
N ILE A 57 -4.99 -14.63 1.28
CA ILE A 57 -5.33 -13.23 1.56
C ILE A 57 -6.10 -13.11 2.88
N GLN A 58 -7.11 -13.96 3.05
CA GLN A 58 -7.96 -13.93 4.23
C GLN A 58 -7.19 -14.31 5.50
N ASP A 59 -6.44 -15.41 5.48
CA ASP A 59 -5.89 -16.01 6.70
C ASP A 59 -4.48 -15.50 7.04
N ILE A 60 -3.69 -15.11 6.03
CA ILE A 60 -2.28 -14.74 6.20
C ILE A 60 -2.04 -13.26 5.94
N SER A 61 -2.56 -12.70 4.85
CA SER A 61 -2.18 -11.35 4.44
C SER A 61 -2.55 -10.28 5.47
N ARG A 62 -3.67 -10.43 6.20
CA ARG A 62 -4.06 -9.47 7.26
C ARG A 62 -3.16 -9.51 8.50
N LEU A 63 -2.43 -10.60 8.72
CA LEU A 63 -1.45 -10.69 9.81
C LEU A 63 -0.15 -9.93 9.49
N LEU A 64 0.21 -9.87 8.20
CA LEU A 64 1.41 -9.18 7.72
C LEU A 64 1.12 -7.70 7.38
N VAL A 65 -0.02 -7.47 6.74
CA VAL A 65 -0.49 -6.17 6.27
C VAL A 65 -1.90 -5.96 6.80
N PRO A 66 -2.03 -5.41 8.02
CA PRO A 66 -3.33 -5.13 8.61
C PRO A 66 -4.12 -4.12 7.76
N SER A 67 -5.45 -4.16 7.90
CA SER A 67 -6.31 -3.13 7.32
C SER A 67 -5.97 -1.78 7.93
N VAL A 68 -5.61 -0.81 7.08
CA VAL A 68 -5.31 0.55 7.52
C VAL A 68 -6.56 1.24 8.04
N GLU A 69 -7.72 0.94 7.45
CA GLU A 69 -8.99 1.50 7.87
C GLU A 69 -9.44 0.91 9.22
N ALA A 70 -9.21 -0.38 9.46
CA ALA A 70 -9.42 -0.98 10.77
C ALA A 70 -8.48 -0.36 11.82
N LEU A 71 -7.19 -0.17 11.50
CA LEU A 71 -6.24 0.49 12.40
C LEU A 71 -6.61 1.95 12.68
N ALA A 72 -7.16 2.66 11.69
CA ALA A 72 -7.60 4.05 11.84
C ALA A 72 -8.69 4.21 12.91
N THR A 73 -9.52 3.19 13.16
CA THR A 73 -10.54 3.21 14.24
C THR A 73 -9.96 3.40 15.65
N ARG A 74 -8.65 3.17 15.81
CA ARG A 74 -7.91 3.33 17.08
C ARG A 74 -6.77 4.34 16.98
N ASN A 75 -6.46 4.84 15.79
CA ASN A 75 -5.35 5.74 15.54
C ASN A 75 -5.73 6.80 14.51
N ALA A 76 -6.12 7.98 14.99
CA ALA A 76 -6.52 9.10 14.15
C ALA A 76 -5.46 9.54 13.13
N ARG A 77 -4.17 9.24 13.36
CA ARG A 77 -3.09 9.55 12.41
C ARG A 77 -3.20 8.75 11.11
N LEU A 78 -3.93 7.64 11.10
CA LEU A 78 -4.15 6.79 9.94
C LEU A 78 -5.46 7.10 9.21
N GLU A 79 -6.31 7.99 9.74
CA GLU A 79 -7.59 8.33 9.12
C GLU A 79 -7.44 8.94 7.73
N CYS A 80 -6.30 9.59 7.46
CA CYS A 80 -5.96 10.13 6.15
C CYS A 80 -5.64 9.06 5.10
N LEU A 81 -5.49 7.80 5.50
CA LEU A 81 -5.20 6.68 4.62
C LEU A 81 -6.48 5.97 4.19
N ILE A 82 -6.43 5.34 3.02
CA ILE A 82 -7.50 4.50 2.47
C ILE A 82 -6.90 3.26 1.84
N GLU A 83 -7.64 2.16 1.88
CA GLU A 83 -7.27 0.92 1.23
C GLU A 83 -8.20 0.59 0.06
N SER A 84 -7.72 -0.24 -0.86
CA SER A 84 -8.51 -0.87 -1.91
C SER A 84 -8.26 -2.37 -1.86
N VAL A 85 -9.28 -3.18 -2.10
CA VAL A 85 -9.18 -4.66 -2.08
C VAL A 85 -9.61 -5.18 -3.44
N ASN A 86 -8.67 -5.78 -4.17
CA ASN A 86 -8.91 -6.38 -5.48
C ASN A 86 -9.60 -5.40 -6.47
N GLU A 87 -9.13 -4.15 -6.53
CA GLU A 87 -9.67 -3.11 -7.41
C GLU A 87 -8.65 -2.68 -8.47
N GLY A 88 -9.10 -2.67 -9.73
CA GLY A 88 -8.30 -2.25 -10.85
C GLY A 88 -7.98 -0.76 -10.80
N TRP A 89 -6.78 -0.39 -11.26
CA TRP A 89 -6.31 1.00 -11.27
C TRP A 89 -6.95 1.83 -12.40
N ASN A 90 -8.26 1.97 -12.34
CA ASN A 90 -9.07 2.54 -13.40
C ASN A 90 -8.86 4.04 -13.64
N ASN A 91 -8.27 4.73 -12.67
CA ASN A 91 -7.95 6.15 -12.76
C ASN A 91 -6.48 6.41 -13.11
N ALA A 92 -5.63 5.38 -13.08
CA ALA A 92 -4.23 5.52 -13.46
C ALA A 92 -4.08 5.61 -14.98
N ILE A 93 -3.07 6.36 -15.42
CA ILE A 93 -2.59 6.31 -16.81
C ILE A 93 -2.19 4.86 -17.14
N PRO A 94 -2.81 4.24 -18.17
CA PRO A 94 -2.49 2.87 -18.54
C PRO A 94 -1.02 2.74 -18.95
N PHE A 95 -0.29 1.90 -18.23
CA PHE A 95 1.06 1.48 -18.60
C PHE A 95 1.09 0.05 -19.16
N THR A 96 0.17 -0.80 -18.70
CA THR A 96 -0.03 -2.19 -19.15
C THR A 96 -1.49 -2.42 -19.51
N ASP A 97 -1.75 -3.43 -20.34
CA ASP A 97 -3.08 -3.95 -20.64
C ASP A 97 -3.10 -5.47 -20.34
N PRO A 98 -3.86 -5.95 -19.34
CA PRO A 98 -4.73 -5.17 -18.46
C PRO A 98 -3.96 -4.26 -17.48
N ARG A 99 -4.66 -3.25 -16.96
CA ARG A 99 -4.14 -2.44 -15.85
C ARG A 99 -4.01 -3.30 -14.59
N PRO A 100 -3.05 -3.01 -13.70
CA PRO A 100 -2.91 -3.75 -12.46
C PRO A 100 -4.18 -3.69 -11.59
N GLN A 101 -4.45 -4.81 -10.92
CA GLN A 101 -5.55 -4.99 -9.97
C GLN A 101 -4.99 -5.75 -8.76
N PRO A 102 -4.31 -5.06 -7.84
CA PRO A 102 -3.70 -5.71 -6.69
C PRO A 102 -4.75 -6.29 -5.74
N ASP A 103 -4.44 -7.41 -5.10
CA ASP A 103 -5.27 -7.97 -4.01
C ASP A 103 -5.50 -6.97 -2.87
N TYR A 104 -4.49 -6.14 -2.57
CA TYR A 104 -4.59 -5.06 -1.60
C TYR A 104 -3.70 -3.88 -1.96
N ALA A 105 -4.18 -2.67 -1.70
CA ALA A 105 -3.41 -1.45 -1.92
C ALA A 105 -3.74 -0.39 -0.88
N VAL A 106 -2.78 0.48 -0.57
CA VAL A 106 -2.95 1.61 0.37
C VAL A 106 -2.40 2.89 -0.23
N GLY A 107 -3.20 3.95 -0.10
CA GLY A 107 -2.83 5.31 -0.44
C GLY A 107 -3.48 6.31 0.51
N PHE A 108 -3.57 7.54 0.06
CA PHE A 108 -4.16 8.66 0.78
C PHE A 108 -5.56 8.99 0.29
N LYS A 109 -6.42 9.37 1.23
CA LYS A 109 -7.69 10.03 0.93
C LYS A 109 -7.44 11.43 0.38
N ARG A 110 -8.43 12.00 -0.30
CA ARG A 110 -8.38 13.40 -0.75
C ARG A 110 -8.21 14.36 0.43
N GLU A 111 -8.86 14.04 1.54
CA GLU A 111 -8.88 14.82 2.78
C GLU A 111 -7.52 14.84 3.50
N ALA A 112 -6.56 13.99 3.07
CA ALA A 112 -5.19 14.07 3.53
C ALA A 112 -4.47 15.36 3.07
N PHE A 113 -5.04 16.06 2.08
CA PHE A 113 -4.43 17.23 1.44
C PHE A 113 -5.24 18.48 1.71
N THR A 114 -4.54 19.60 1.97
CA THR A 114 -5.17 20.92 2.05
C THR A 114 -5.65 21.37 0.67
N ALA A 115 -6.55 22.35 0.63
CA ALA A 115 -7.00 22.94 -0.64
C ALA A 115 -5.83 23.50 -1.47
N GLU A 116 -4.84 24.13 -0.83
CA GLU A 116 -3.64 24.63 -1.51
C GLU A 116 -2.77 23.50 -2.07
N GLN A 117 -2.63 22.38 -1.35
CA GLN A 117 -1.92 21.21 -1.86
C GLN A 117 -2.65 20.60 -3.05
N LEU A 118 -3.98 20.47 -2.99
CA LEU A 118 -4.79 19.96 -4.10
C LEU A 118 -4.71 20.87 -5.33
N ASP A 119 -4.70 22.19 -5.14
CA ASP A 119 -4.51 23.16 -6.23
C ASP A 119 -3.16 22.97 -6.93
N LYS A 120 -2.08 22.81 -6.15
CA LYS A 120 -0.75 22.50 -6.68
C LYS A 120 -0.67 21.13 -7.37
N LEU A 121 -1.48 20.18 -6.93
CA LEU A 121 -1.54 18.83 -7.49
C LEU A 121 -2.42 18.74 -8.74
N SER A 122 -3.30 19.71 -8.98
CA SER A 122 -4.26 19.71 -10.10
C SER A 122 -3.68 19.34 -11.46
N PRO A 123 -2.42 19.67 -11.84
CA PRO A 123 -1.88 19.23 -13.14
C PRO A 123 -1.59 17.72 -13.23
N PHE A 124 -1.53 17.02 -12.09
CA PHE A 124 -1.13 15.61 -11.99
C PHE A 124 -2.26 14.67 -11.55
N ILE A 125 -3.31 15.23 -10.96
CA ILE A 125 -4.52 14.52 -10.55
C ILE A 125 -5.65 14.91 -11.49
N SER A 126 -6.42 13.94 -11.99
CA SER A 126 -7.52 14.26 -12.91
C SER A 126 -8.57 15.13 -12.21
N ASP A 127 -9.17 16.08 -12.96
CA ASP A 127 -10.40 16.72 -12.54
C ASP A 127 -11.48 15.65 -12.36
N PHE A 128 -12.10 15.60 -11.18
CA PHE A 128 -13.12 14.63 -10.78
C PHE A 128 -14.30 14.51 -11.77
N ILE A 129 -14.49 15.52 -12.61
CA ILE A 129 -15.60 15.67 -13.56
C ILE A 129 -15.25 15.09 -14.94
N ALA A 130 -13.97 15.02 -15.30
CA ALA A 130 -13.53 14.38 -16.53
C ALA A 130 -13.10 12.95 -16.19
N SER A 131 -13.47 12.01 -17.05
CA SER A 131 -13.02 10.62 -17.06
C SER A 131 -11.50 10.50 -17.37
N GLY A 132 -10.69 11.33 -16.72
CA GLY A 132 -9.28 11.54 -16.98
C GLY A 132 -8.41 10.57 -16.23
N GLN A 133 -7.38 10.12 -16.93
CA GLN A 133 -6.30 9.34 -16.37
C GLN A 133 -5.41 10.27 -15.54
N SER A 134 -4.87 9.75 -14.44
CA SER A 134 -4.10 10.49 -13.45
C SER A 134 -2.72 9.85 -13.26
N TYR A 135 -1.73 10.68 -12.94
CA TYR A 135 -0.40 10.20 -12.57
C TYR A 135 -0.37 9.64 -11.15
N PHE A 136 -1.23 10.15 -10.27
CA PHE A 136 -1.18 9.86 -8.83
C PHE A 136 -2.50 9.34 -8.25
N MET A 137 -3.49 9.01 -9.08
CA MET A 137 -4.72 8.35 -8.61
C MET A 137 -4.86 6.98 -9.26
N THR A 138 -4.95 5.94 -8.43
CA THR A 138 -5.16 4.56 -8.88
C THR A 138 -6.63 4.25 -9.03
N THR A 139 -7.44 4.59 -8.02
CA THR A 139 -8.91 4.55 -8.04
C THR A 139 -9.47 5.97 -7.95
N TYR A 140 -10.80 6.14 -8.00
CA TYR A 140 -11.42 7.46 -7.88
C TYR A 140 -11.27 8.10 -6.49
N TYR A 141 -10.89 7.31 -5.48
CA TYR A 141 -10.83 7.73 -4.08
C TYR A 141 -9.42 7.64 -3.47
N MET A 142 -8.44 7.06 -4.17
CA MET A 142 -7.09 6.83 -3.65
C MET A 142 -6.05 7.66 -4.40
N TYR A 143 -5.33 8.50 -3.65
CA TYR A 143 -4.22 9.34 -4.11
C TYR A 143 -2.90 8.77 -3.62
N PHE A 144 -1.82 8.90 -4.39
CA PHE A 144 -0.45 8.52 -4.01
C PHE A 144 -0.36 7.14 -3.36
N LEU A 145 -0.65 6.10 -4.16
CA LEU A 145 -0.40 4.71 -3.77
C LEU A 145 1.04 4.53 -3.30
N PHE A 146 1.22 3.95 -2.12
CA PHE A 146 2.56 3.66 -1.58
C PHE A 146 2.74 2.21 -1.13
N LEU A 147 1.67 1.41 -1.07
CA LEU A 147 1.73 -0.01 -0.76
C LEU A 147 0.80 -0.80 -1.68
N THR A 148 1.31 -1.91 -2.23
CA THR A 148 0.54 -2.89 -3.00
C THR A 148 0.93 -4.28 -2.53
N CYS A 149 -0.04 -5.17 -2.41
CA CYS A 149 0.17 -6.58 -2.10
C CYS A 149 -0.55 -7.43 -3.13
N GLU A 150 0.09 -8.51 -3.52
CA GLU A 150 -0.39 -9.47 -4.50
C GLU A 150 -0.05 -10.87 -4.00
N VAL A 151 -0.98 -11.80 -4.14
CA VAL A 151 -0.78 -13.23 -3.95
C VAL A 151 -0.72 -13.90 -5.32
N THR A 152 0.46 -14.43 -5.66
CA THR A 152 0.75 -15.06 -6.96
C THR A 152 0.77 -16.57 -6.90
#